data_AF-A0A5C3MNL9-F1
#
_entry.id   AF-A0A5C3MNL9-F1
#
_cell.length_a   1.000
_cell.length_b   1.000
_cell.length_c   1.000
_cell.angle_alpha   90.00
_cell.angle_beta   90.00
_cell.angle_gamma   90.00
#
_symmetry.space_group_name_H-M   'P 1'
#
loop_
_entity.id
_entity.type
_entity.pdbx_description
1 polymer ?
#
loop_
_entity_poly.entity_id
_entity_poly.type
_entity_poly.pdbx_seq_one_letter_code
_entity_poly.pdbx_strand_id
1 'polypeptide(L)'
;MLSPVEMQYFEKLDSELTKIENFYLDREKDAKTRTVALKEQLQELKDHRKLFHQAQAANGPAQRLKAALPEINLRWTRTKSGEKNVNAERRDSGEKSAGEGSDSEKTLAAQPVTAEPKKTLNGETRESKLDSVKHNPEDYQHAKKKLKKAVLEHYRALELLNNYRILNLTGFRKALKKFEKVTRIPAQQAYMEEKVEPSAFASGGKTVDGMMREMEELFAARFERGDKKKALERLRTGSRVKSHHFSTFRSGLAIGLAIPALVSGLYLSEYASRLHV
;
A
#
# COMPACT_ATOMS: atom_id res chain seq x y z
N MET A 1 4.03 -54.01 20.77
CA MET A 1 4.05 -53.88 19.30
C MET A 1 2.76 -53.19 18.91
N LEU A 2 2.83 -52.08 18.16
CA LEU A 2 1.64 -51.37 17.69
C LEU A 2 0.88 -52.24 16.68
N SER A 3 -0.45 -52.14 16.69
CA SER A 3 -1.29 -52.79 15.69
C SER A 3 -1.12 -52.13 14.31
N PRO A 4 -1.46 -52.82 13.20
CA PRO A 4 -1.36 -52.25 11.86
C PRO A 4 -2.15 -50.94 11.70
N VAL A 5 -3.30 -50.82 12.37
CA VAL A 5 -4.13 -49.61 12.32
C VAL A 5 -3.47 -48.44 13.06
N GLU A 6 -2.82 -48.72 14.18
CA GLU A 6 -2.08 -47.71 14.94
C GLU A 6 -0.82 -47.25 14.18
N MET A 7 -0.14 -48.16 13.48
CA MET A 7 0.96 -47.79 12.58
C MET A 7 0.51 -46.85 11.47
N GLN A 8 -0.59 -47.16 10.79
CA GLN A 8 -1.16 -46.30 9.74
C GLN A 8 -1.56 -44.91 10.26
N TYR A 9 -1.94 -44.81 11.54
CA TYR A 9 -2.22 -43.51 12.16
C TYR A 9 -0.96 -42.65 12.26
N PHE A 10 0.17 -43.22 12.67
CA PHE A 10 1.44 -42.51 12.74
C PHE A 10 2.01 -42.19 11.35
N GLU A 11 1.89 -43.10 10.38
CA GLU A 11 2.25 -42.81 8.99
C GLU A 11 1.49 -41.60 8.43
N LYS A 12 0.19 -41.48 8.76
CA LYS A 12 -0.61 -40.31 8.39
C LYS A 12 -0.14 -39.05 9.12
N LEU A 13 0.18 -39.14 10.42
CA LEU A 13 0.72 -38.00 11.17
C LEU A 13 2.03 -37.50 10.57
N ASP A 14 2.92 -38.41 10.19
CA ASP A 14 4.21 -38.07 9.56
C ASP A 14 3.98 -37.39 8.20
N SER A 15 3.04 -37.90 7.40
CA SER A 15 2.71 -37.28 6.11
C SER A 15 2.14 -35.86 6.27
N GLU A 16 1.29 -35.63 7.27
CA GLU A 16 0.75 -34.30 7.55
C GLU A 16 1.83 -33.39 8.15
N LEU A 17 2.75 -33.92 8.95
CA LEU A 17 3.89 -33.17 9.47
C LEU A 17 4.77 -32.64 8.33
N THR A 18 5.16 -33.50 7.40
CA THR A 18 5.95 -33.11 6.22
C THR A 18 5.23 -32.05 5.38
N LYS A 19 3.92 -32.23 5.15
CA LYS A 19 3.11 -31.26 4.40
C LYS A 19 3.07 -29.89 5.10
N ILE A 20 2.85 -29.88 6.42
CA ILE A 20 2.79 -28.65 7.21
C ILE A 20 4.13 -27.94 7.22
N GLU A 21 5.23 -28.71 7.37
CA GLU A 21 6.59 -28.20 7.38
C GLU A 21 6.98 -27.59 6.03
N ASN A 22 6.74 -28.28 4.92
CA ASN A 22 7.04 -27.78 3.58
C ASN A 22 6.27 -26.48 3.29
N PHE A 23 4.96 -26.46 3.55
CA PHE A 23 4.16 -25.25 3.40
C PHE A 23 4.70 -24.10 4.26
N TYR A 24 5.08 -24.40 5.50
CA TYR A 24 5.62 -23.38 6.40
C TYR A 24 6.95 -22.81 5.89
N LEU A 25 7.88 -23.67 5.48
CA LEU A 25 9.19 -23.26 4.96
C LEU A 25 9.06 -22.36 3.74
N ASP A 26 8.20 -22.74 2.79
CA ASP A 26 7.93 -21.95 1.59
C ASP A 26 7.37 -20.57 1.96
N ARG A 27 6.39 -20.52 2.87
CA ARG A 27 5.79 -19.26 3.32
C ARG A 27 6.71 -18.40 4.16
N GLU A 28 7.57 -19.01 4.96
CA GLU A 28 8.58 -18.29 5.74
C GLU A 28 9.61 -17.66 4.81
N LYS A 29 10.06 -18.38 3.77
CA LYS A 29 10.98 -17.86 2.75
C LYS A 29 10.35 -16.68 1.99
N ASP A 30 9.13 -16.85 1.49
CA ASP A 30 8.37 -15.78 0.84
C ASP A 30 8.24 -14.54 1.75
N ALA A 31 7.93 -14.78 3.02
CA ALA A 31 7.75 -13.72 4.01
C ALA A 31 9.05 -12.95 4.26
N LYS A 32 10.19 -13.64 4.39
CA LYS A 32 11.52 -13.03 4.53
C LYS A 32 11.86 -12.16 3.33
N THR A 33 11.70 -12.68 2.11
CA THR A 33 11.98 -11.92 0.89
C THR A 33 11.11 -10.66 0.79
N ARG A 34 9.82 -10.76 1.10
CA ARG A 34 8.92 -9.59 1.09
C ARG A 34 9.26 -8.56 2.17
N THR A 35 9.64 -9.00 3.36
CA THR A 35 10.10 -8.12 4.45
C THR A 35 11.29 -7.28 4.00
N VAL A 36 12.30 -7.92 3.39
CA VAL A 36 13.49 -7.23 2.87
C VAL A 36 13.12 -6.25 1.76
N ALA A 37 12.33 -6.68 0.77
CA ALA A 37 11.93 -5.82 -0.34
C ALA A 37 11.12 -4.59 0.12
N LEU A 38 10.19 -4.76 1.06
CA LEU A 38 9.41 -3.65 1.61
C LEU A 38 10.28 -2.66 2.39
N LYS A 39 11.29 -3.16 3.10
CA LYS A 39 12.26 -2.33 3.83
C LYS A 39 13.07 -1.47 2.86
N GLU A 40 13.57 -2.06 1.78
CA GLU A 40 14.30 -1.35 0.72
C GLU A 40 13.42 -0.27 0.07
N GLN A 41 12.21 -0.63 -0.36
CA GLN A 41 11.28 0.32 -0.97
C GLN A 41 10.90 1.49 -0.03
N LEU A 42 10.74 1.22 1.26
CA LEU A 42 10.49 2.28 2.26
C LEU A 42 11.71 3.18 2.47
N GLN A 43 12.92 2.64 2.34
CA GLN A 43 14.15 3.40 2.46
C GLN A 43 14.37 4.28 1.23
N GLU A 44 14.13 3.77 0.02
CA GLU A 44 14.14 4.55 -1.22
C GLU A 44 13.12 5.70 -1.18
N LEU A 45 11.90 5.44 -0.71
CA LEU A 45 10.87 6.47 -0.57
C LEU A 45 11.31 7.60 0.40
N LYS A 46 12.10 7.26 1.43
CA LYS A 46 12.66 8.25 2.36
C LYS A 46 13.75 9.08 1.70
N ASP A 47 14.62 8.45 0.92
CA ASP A 47 15.74 9.14 0.27
C ASP A 47 15.24 10.04 -0.87
N HIS A 48 14.25 9.59 -1.64
CA HIS A 48 13.52 10.42 -2.61
C HIS A 48 12.85 11.63 -1.96
N ARG A 49 12.27 11.47 -0.75
CA ARG A 49 11.73 12.60 0.01
C ARG A 49 12.82 13.60 0.37
N LYS A 50 13.99 13.16 0.85
CA LYS A 50 15.10 14.06 1.21
C LYS A 50 15.62 14.82 0.01
N LEU A 51 15.87 14.13 -1.11
CA LEU A 51 16.35 14.75 -2.35
C LEU A 51 15.36 15.79 -2.88
N PHE A 52 14.05 15.50 -2.81
CA PHE A 52 13.02 16.48 -3.17
C PHE A 52 13.05 17.73 -2.28
N HIS A 53 13.16 17.56 -0.95
CA HIS A 53 13.22 18.71 -0.03
C HIS A 53 14.53 19.50 -0.20
N GLN A 54 15.64 18.81 -0.49
CA GLN A 54 16.93 19.44 -0.75
C GLN A 54 16.94 20.20 -2.08
N ALA A 55 16.35 19.65 -3.13
CA ALA A 55 16.18 20.33 -4.43
C ALA A 55 15.25 21.55 -4.30
N GLN A 56 14.17 21.47 -3.52
CA GLN A 56 13.33 22.62 -3.23
C GLN A 56 14.04 23.69 -2.38
N ALA A 57 14.88 23.29 -1.42
CA ALA A 57 15.65 24.23 -0.60
C ALA A 57 16.79 24.90 -1.39
N ALA A 58 17.42 24.18 -2.32
CA ALA A 58 18.44 24.69 -3.24
C ALA A 58 17.83 25.66 -4.28
N ASN A 59 16.59 25.40 -4.70
CA ASN A 59 15.78 26.34 -5.48
C ASN A 59 15.18 27.42 -4.54
N GLY A 60 16.05 28.16 -3.87
CA GLY A 60 15.70 29.20 -2.90
C GLY A 60 14.81 30.33 -3.48
N PRO A 61 14.37 31.29 -2.65
CA PRO A 61 13.45 32.36 -3.04
C PRO A 61 13.92 33.16 -4.27
N ALA A 62 15.22 33.19 -4.55
CA ALA A 62 15.81 33.83 -5.73
C ALA A 62 15.36 33.21 -7.07
N GLN A 63 15.14 31.90 -7.16
CA GLN A 63 14.61 31.28 -8.40
C GLN A 63 13.10 31.49 -8.55
N ARG A 64 12.36 31.54 -7.43
CA ARG A 64 10.94 31.90 -7.44
C ARG A 64 10.74 33.36 -7.85
N LEU A 65 11.64 34.25 -7.43
CA LEU A 65 11.66 35.64 -7.85
C LEU A 65 12.03 35.78 -9.34
N LYS A 66 13.02 35.01 -9.83
CA LYS A 66 13.36 34.98 -11.26
C LYS A 66 12.25 34.41 -12.14
N ALA A 67 11.51 33.40 -11.68
CA ALA A 67 10.37 32.84 -12.41
C ALA A 67 9.10 33.72 -12.36
N ALA A 68 9.03 34.67 -11.41
CA ALA A 68 7.92 35.61 -11.26
C ALA A 68 8.18 36.99 -11.91
N LEU A 69 9.40 37.23 -12.43
CA LEU A 69 9.73 38.45 -13.16
C LEU A 69 9.52 38.20 -14.67
N PRO A 70 8.72 39.03 -15.38
CA PRO A 70 8.66 38.96 -16.84
C PRO A 70 10.05 39.28 -17.40
N GLU A 71 10.47 38.59 -18.46
CA GLU A 71 11.77 38.81 -19.12
C GLU A 71 11.85 40.23 -19.68
N ILE A 72 12.37 41.16 -18.88
CA ILE A 72 12.73 42.49 -19.36
C ILE A 72 14.06 42.34 -20.12
N ASN A 73 13.96 42.33 -21.44
CA ASN A 73 15.10 42.30 -22.35
C ASN A 73 15.80 43.68 -22.35
N LEU A 74 16.66 43.92 -21.36
CA LEU A 74 17.49 45.12 -21.30
C LEU A 74 18.73 44.97 -22.20
N ARG A 75 18.56 45.43 -23.44
CA ARG A 75 19.64 45.67 -24.40
C ARG A 75 20.52 46.82 -23.92
N TRP A 76 21.73 46.50 -23.46
CA TRP A 76 22.71 47.50 -23.04
C TRP A 76 23.28 48.26 -24.24
N THR A 77 22.88 49.53 -24.42
CA THR A 77 23.64 50.49 -25.21
C THR A 77 24.55 51.30 -24.29
N ARG A 78 25.86 51.18 -24.56
CA ARG A 78 26.97 51.90 -23.95
C ARG A 78 26.92 53.38 -24.35
N THR A 79 26.78 54.30 -23.39
CA THR A 79 27.29 55.69 -23.50
C THR A 79 27.78 56.22 -22.15
N LYS A 80 28.90 56.94 -22.19
CA LYS A 80 29.61 57.55 -21.05
C LYS A 80 29.02 58.92 -20.66
N SER A 81 29.40 59.32 -19.44
CA SER A 81 29.58 60.69 -18.91
C SER A 81 28.38 61.38 -18.25
N GLY A 82 28.64 61.96 -17.06
CA GLY A 82 27.93 63.14 -16.56
C GLY A 82 27.31 63.03 -15.17
N GLU A 83 28.15 63.12 -14.14
CA GLU A 83 27.97 63.88 -12.88
C GLU A 83 26.59 64.18 -12.23
N LYS A 84 26.59 63.96 -10.89
CA LYS A 84 25.85 64.63 -9.78
C LYS A 84 24.36 64.27 -9.57
N ASN A 85 23.76 64.49 -8.40
CA ASN A 85 24.03 64.18 -6.98
C ASN A 85 22.71 64.52 -6.23
N VAL A 86 22.37 63.76 -5.18
CA VAL A 86 21.47 64.04 -4.01
C VAL A 86 19.92 64.06 -4.13
N ASN A 87 19.32 63.33 -3.16
CA ASN A 87 17.99 63.36 -2.48
C ASN A 87 16.69 63.15 -3.29
N ALA A 88 15.81 62.18 -2.98
CA ALA A 88 15.11 61.74 -1.76
C ALA A 88 13.72 62.39 -1.59
N GLU A 89 12.67 61.55 -1.64
CA GLU A 89 11.35 61.57 -0.96
C GLU A 89 10.33 60.80 -1.84
N ARG A 90 9.84 59.61 -1.45
CA ARG A 90 8.78 59.23 -0.49
C ARG A 90 7.32 59.42 -0.99
N ARG A 91 6.61 58.26 -1.02
CA ARG A 91 5.13 58.02 -0.95
C ARG A 91 4.40 58.34 -2.27
N ASP A 92 3.42 57.59 -2.76
CA ASP A 92 2.20 57.03 -2.13
C ASP A 92 1.52 56.06 -3.15
N SER A 93 1.12 54.84 -2.76
CA SER A 93 -0.26 54.29 -2.62
C SER A 93 -1.09 54.05 -3.91
N GLY A 94 -1.92 52.98 -3.87
CA GLY A 94 -3.05 52.72 -4.78
C GLY A 94 -2.88 51.48 -5.69
N GLU A 95 -3.24 50.26 -5.28
CA GLU A 95 -4.56 49.59 -5.35
C GLU A 95 -4.98 48.99 -6.71
N LYS A 96 -5.44 47.72 -6.61
CA LYS A 96 -6.46 47.01 -7.44
C LYS A 96 -6.11 46.68 -8.90
N SER A 97 -6.64 45.64 -9.53
CA SER A 97 -7.49 44.48 -9.21
C SER A 97 -7.72 43.73 -10.54
N ALA A 98 -7.93 42.41 -10.48
CA ALA A 98 -8.67 41.57 -11.45
C ALA A 98 -8.19 41.54 -12.92
N GLY A 99 -8.33 40.46 -13.68
CA GLY A 99 -9.01 39.19 -13.51
C GLY A 99 -8.98 38.43 -14.85
N GLU A 100 -9.43 37.18 -14.81
CA GLU A 100 -10.02 36.41 -15.94
C GLU A 100 -9.07 36.02 -17.09
N GLY A 101 -9.10 34.83 -17.68
CA GLY A 101 -10.00 33.68 -17.55
C GLY A 101 -9.82 32.77 -18.78
N SER A 102 -10.22 31.50 -18.65
CA SER A 102 -10.69 30.59 -19.73
C SER A 102 -9.70 30.17 -20.84
N ASP A 103 -9.76 29.03 -21.51
CA ASP A 103 -10.52 27.77 -21.37
C ASP A 103 -9.98 26.77 -22.43
N SER A 104 -10.38 25.50 -22.25
CA SER A 104 -10.58 24.43 -23.25
C SER A 104 -9.35 23.78 -23.92
N GLU A 105 -9.09 22.49 -23.69
CA GLU A 105 -9.81 21.27 -24.15
C GLU A 105 -9.72 21.00 -25.67
N LYS A 106 -9.03 19.91 -26.02
CA LYS A 106 -9.45 18.75 -26.87
C LYS A 106 -8.21 18.07 -27.49
N THR A 107 -8.10 16.78 -27.83
CA THR A 107 -8.81 15.50 -27.60
C THR A 107 -8.26 14.52 -28.66
N LEU A 108 -7.86 13.30 -28.27
CA LEU A 108 -7.75 12.02 -29.06
C LEU A 108 -6.78 11.98 -30.28
N ALA A 109 -6.21 10.88 -30.77
CA ALA A 109 -5.88 9.52 -30.34
C ALA A 109 -5.12 8.84 -31.52
N ALA A 110 -4.43 7.73 -31.23
CA ALA A 110 -3.99 6.64 -32.14
C ALA A 110 -2.64 6.73 -32.91
N GLN A 111 -1.77 5.75 -32.61
CA GLN A 111 -0.66 5.24 -33.46
C GLN A 111 -1.18 3.99 -34.24
N PRO A 112 -0.48 3.36 -35.22
CA PRO A 112 0.72 2.52 -34.95
C PRO A 112 1.75 2.24 -36.09
N VAL A 113 2.96 1.81 -35.67
CA VAL A 113 3.93 0.80 -36.24
C VAL A 113 4.67 0.97 -37.59
N THR A 114 6.02 0.96 -37.57
CA THR A 114 6.95 -0.11 -38.07
C THR A 114 8.34 0.40 -38.55
N ALA A 115 9.36 -0.42 -38.27
CA ALA A 115 10.64 -0.64 -38.98
C ALA A 115 11.87 0.29 -38.77
N GLU A 116 12.96 -0.31 -38.26
CA GLU A 116 14.35 0.18 -38.21
C GLU A 116 15.03 0.21 -39.60
N PRO A 117 16.14 0.97 -39.76
CA PRO A 117 17.41 0.30 -40.04
C PRO A 117 18.64 0.86 -39.29
N LYS A 118 19.68 0.02 -39.19
CA LYS A 118 20.92 0.17 -38.40
C LYS A 118 22.12 0.74 -39.19
N LYS A 119 23.10 1.22 -38.41
CA LYS A 119 24.55 1.50 -38.65
C LYS A 119 24.82 2.93 -39.18
N THR A 120 25.75 3.72 -38.65
CA THR A 120 27.12 3.44 -38.17
C THR A 120 27.62 4.43 -37.11
N LEU A 121 28.39 3.88 -36.15
CA LEU A 121 29.59 4.40 -35.46
C LEU A 121 29.88 5.92 -35.52
N ASN A 122 29.74 6.58 -34.37
CA ASN A 122 30.72 7.54 -33.84
C ASN A 122 30.56 7.62 -32.31
N GLY A 123 31.66 7.42 -31.60
CA GLY A 123 31.71 7.45 -30.15
C GLY A 123 31.86 8.88 -29.66
N GLU A 124 30.90 9.32 -28.86
CA GLU A 124 31.03 10.47 -27.95
C GLU A 124 30.07 10.23 -26.77
N THR A 125 30.67 10.15 -25.57
CA THR A 125 30.08 10.47 -24.26
C THR A 125 28.73 9.84 -23.90
N ARG A 126 28.80 8.64 -23.33
CA ARG A 126 27.69 7.95 -22.63
C ARG A 126 27.51 8.43 -21.19
N GLU A 127 27.61 9.73 -20.96
CA GLU A 127 27.28 10.37 -19.69
C GLU A 127 26.10 11.32 -19.92
N SER A 128 25.17 11.36 -18.96
CA SER A 128 23.94 12.19 -18.94
C SER A 128 22.72 11.69 -19.72
N LYS A 129 22.24 10.49 -19.39
CA LYS A 129 20.78 10.25 -19.28
C LYS A 129 20.40 9.95 -17.83
N LEU A 130 20.89 10.79 -16.93
CA LEU A 130 20.22 11.05 -15.66
C LEU A 130 19.17 12.13 -15.94
N ASP A 131 18.23 11.80 -16.83
CA ASP A 131 17.15 12.71 -17.19
C ASP A 131 16.38 12.99 -15.90
N SER A 132 16.43 14.27 -15.52
CA SER A 132 15.71 14.84 -14.39
C SER A 132 14.26 14.36 -14.41
N VAL A 133 13.98 13.31 -13.64
CA VAL A 133 12.62 12.94 -13.30
C VAL A 133 12.09 14.18 -12.60
N LYS A 134 11.27 14.97 -13.29
CA LYS A 134 10.49 16.03 -12.66
C LYS A 134 9.66 15.30 -11.61
N HIS A 135 10.10 15.36 -10.35
CA HIS A 135 9.46 14.67 -9.24
C HIS A 135 8.08 15.28 -9.06
N ASN A 136 7.08 14.72 -9.74
CA ASN A 136 5.72 15.21 -9.62
C ASN A 136 5.22 14.85 -8.21
N PRO A 137 4.74 15.82 -7.41
CA PRO A 137 4.33 15.56 -6.02
C PRO A 137 3.26 14.47 -5.91
N GLU A 138 2.44 14.29 -6.94
CA GLU A 138 1.38 13.28 -7.00
C GLU A 138 1.91 11.84 -7.04
N ASP A 139 3.01 11.59 -7.78
CA ASP A 139 3.62 10.27 -7.91
C ASP A 139 4.18 9.77 -6.58
N TYR A 140 4.79 10.68 -5.82
CA TYR A 140 5.28 10.38 -4.47
C TYR A 140 4.14 9.99 -3.52
N GLN A 141 3.02 10.73 -3.55
CA GLN A 141 1.87 10.42 -2.69
C GLN A 141 1.22 9.10 -3.09
N HIS A 142 1.14 8.80 -4.39
CA HIS A 142 0.65 7.52 -4.88
C HIS A 142 1.56 6.35 -4.44
N ALA A 143 2.87 6.47 -4.65
CA ALA A 143 3.86 5.48 -4.20
C ALA A 143 3.80 5.25 -2.69
N LYS A 144 3.68 6.33 -1.90
CA LYS A 144 3.52 6.25 -0.44
C LYS A 144 2.24 5.52 -0.02
N LYS A 145 1.10 5.79 -0.67
CA LYS A 145 -0.16 5.09 -0.40
C LYS A 145 -0.07 3.60 -0.75
N LYS A 146 0.54 3.28 -1.89
CA LYS A 146 0.76 1.89 -2.34
C LYS A 146 1.65 1.13 -1.36
N LEU A 147 2.76 1.71 -0.92
CA LEU A 147 3.64 1.11 0.09
C LEU A 147 2.95 0.94 1.43
N LYS A 148 2.16 1.93 1.88
CA LYS A 148 1.35 1.79 3.10
C LYS A 148 0.42 0.58 3.02
N LYS A 149 -0.27 0.38 1.89
CA LYS A 149 -1.15 -0.77 1.67
C LYS A 149 -0.37 -2.09 1.65
N ALA A 150 0.75 -2.14 0.94
CA ALA A 150 1.60 -3.33 0.85
C ALA A 150 2.14 -3.78 2.22
N VAL A 151 2.56 -2.84 3.07
CA VAL A 151 3.01 -3.14 4.45
C VAL A 151 1.86 -3.70 5.29
N LEU A 152 0.65 -3.14 5.19
CA LEU A 152 -0.52 -3.65 5.91
C LEU A 152 -0.89 -5.08 5.48
N GLU A 153 -0.86 -5.36 4.17
CA GLU A 153 -1.16 -6.69 3.63
C GLU A 153 -0.09 -7.71 4.04
N HIS A 154 1.18 -7.32 4.01
CA HIS A 154 2.28 -8.18 4.44
C HIS A 154 2.24 -8.48 5.95
N TYR A 155 1.95 -7.49 6.79
CA TYR A 155 1.77 -7.69 8.23
C TYR A 155 0.66 -8.70 8.53
N ARG A 156 -0.48 -8.61 7.84
CA ARG A 156 -1.54 -9.62 7.95
C ARG A 156 -1.06 -10.99 7.53
N ALA A 157 -0.33 -11.10 6.42
CA ALA A 157 0.22 -12.38 5.99
C ALA A 157 1.13 -13.02 7.05
N LEU A 158 1.93 -12.22 7.76
CA LEU A 158 2.74 -12.68 8.90
C LEU A 158 1.87 -13.16 10.07
N GLU A 159 0.81 -12.43 10.43
CA GLU A 159 -0.15 -12.87 11.46
C GLU A 159 -0.82 -14.21 11.09
N LEU A 160 -1.25 -14.35 9.84
CA LEU A 160 -1.82 -15.59 9.32
C LEU A 160 -0.82 -16.75 9.41
N LEU A 161 0.44 -16.51 9.06
CA LEU A 161 1.50 -17.52 9.16
C LEU A 161 1.77 -17.91 10.62
N ASN A 162 1.76 -16.95 11.55
CA ASN A 162 1.92 -17.26 12.97
C ASN A 162 0.73 -18.07 13.52
N ASN A 163 -0.50 -17.68 13.15
CA ASN A 163 -1.71 -18.41 13.51
C ASN A 163 -1.70 -19.84 12.95
N TYR A 164 -1.24 -20.02 11.72
CA TYR A 164 -1.05 -21.34 11.12
C TYR A 164 -0.14 -22.23 11.98
N ARG A 165 1.00 -21.72 12.45
CA ARG A 165 1.90 -22.48 13.33
C ARG A 165 1.21 -22.90 14.63
N ILE A 166 0.58 -21.94 15.31
CA ILE A 166 -0.07 -22.15 16.62
C ILE A 166 -1.19 -23.20 16.50
N LEU A 167 -2.02 -23.09 15.45
CA LEU A 167 -3.12 -24.02 15.21
C LEU A 167 -2.61 -25.43 14.89
N ASN A 168 -1.58 -25.56 14.05
CA ASN A 168 -1.03 -26.87 13.72
C ASN A 168 -0.34 -27.54 14.93
N LEU A 169 0.44 -26.79 15.71
CA LEU A 169 1.02 -27.29 16.97
C LEU A 169 -0.07 -27.79 17.94
N THR A 170 -1.15 -27.01 18.07
CA THR A 170 -2.29 -27.39 18.91
C THR A 170 -3.02 -28.60 18.34
N GLY A 171 -3.12 -28.69 17.02
CA GLY A 171 -3.71 -29.80 16.28
C GLY A 171 -3.01 -31.12 16.57
N PHE A 172 -1.68 -31.17 16.40
CA PHE A 172 -0.87 -32.35 16.73
C PHE A 172 -1.05 -32.77 18.19
N ARG A 173 -0.92 -31.82 19.14
CA ARG A 173 -1.14 -32.11 20.57
C ARG A 173 -2.51 -32.72 20.83
N LYS A 174 -3.58 -32.17 20.24
CA LYS A 174 -4.95 -32.68 20.42
C LYS A 174 -5.17 -34.04 19.76
N ALA A 175 -4.64 -34.24 18.55
CA ALA A 175 -4.75 -35.50 17.82
C ALA A 175 -4.06 -36.64 18.59
N LEU A 176 -2.83 -36.42 19.03
CA LEU A 176 -2.09 -37.36 19.87
C LEU A 176 -2.78 -37.61 21.21
N LYS A 177 -3.28 -36.57 21.90
CA LYS A 177 -4.07 -36.73 23.13
C LYS A 177 -5.31 -37.60 22.91
N LYS A 178 -5.96 -37.48 21.74
CA LYS A 178 -7.12 -38.31 21.39
C LYS A 178 -6.70 -39.75 21.15
N PHE A 179 -5.57 -39.98 20.47
CA PHE A 179 -4.98 -41.31 20.30
C PHE A 179 -4.74 -41.99 21.65
N GLU A 180 -4.01 -41.34 22.58
CA GLU A 180 -3.71 -41.90 23.90
C GLU A 180 -4.99 -42.25 24.69
N LYS A 181 -6.03 -41.43 24.58
CA LYS A 181 -7.31 -41.70 25.27
C LYS A 181 -8.00 -42.97 24.79
N VAL A 182 -7.84 -43.30 23.51
CA VAL A 182 -8.51 -44.46 22.87
C VAL A 182 -7.68 -45.73 23.05
N THR A 183 -6.37 -45.65 22.79
CA THR A 183 -5.48 -46.82 22.80
C THR A 183 -4.84 -47.09 24.16
N ARG A 184 -4.86 -46.10 25.06
CA ARG A 184 -4.14 -46.11 26.35
C ARG A 184 -2.62 -46.25 26.23
N ILE A 185 -2.07 -46.03 25.04
CA ILE A 185 -0.63 -46.02 24.77
C ILE A 185 -0.12 -44.58 24.97
N PRO A 186 0.87 -44.33 25.83
CA PRO A 186 1.48 -43.01 25.97
C PRO A 186 2.39 -42.72 24.76
N ALA A 187 1.94 -41.82 23.89
CA ALA A 187 2.62 -41.51 22.62
C ALA A 187 2.70 -40.00 22.34
N GLN A 188 1.92 -39.18 23.04
CA GLN A 188 1.85 -37.74 22.80
C GLN A 188 3.18 -37.06 23.08
N GLN A 189 3.77 -37.29 24.25
CA GLN A 189 5.01 -36.61 24.63
C GLN A 189 6.16 -37.03 23.70
N ALA A 190 6.33 -38.34 23.50
CA ALA A 190 7.37 -38.90 22.65
C ALA A 190 7.31 -38.35 21.22
N TYR A 191 6.13 -38.36 20.59
CA TYR A 191 5.98 -37.86 19.22
C TYR A 191 6.17 -36.33 19.14
N MET A 192 5.66 -35.58 20.13
CA MET A 192 5.83 -34.13 20.15
C MET A 192 7.30 -33.73 20.26
N GLU A 193 8.06 -34.34 21.18
CA GLU A 193 9.48 -34.04 21.39
C GLU A 193 10.36 -34.51 20.23
N GLU A 194 10.12 -35.70 19.69
CA GLU A 194 10.99 -36.30 18.66
C GLU A 194 10.73 -35.71 17.27
N LYS A 195 9.45 -35.49 16.90
CA LYS A 195 9.06 -35.14 15.53
C LYS A 195 8.59 -33.69 15.40
N VAL A 196 7.70 -33.23 16.28
CA VAL A 196 7.00 -31.96 16.08
C VAL A 196 7.82 -30.76 16.54
N GLU A 197 8.38 -30.79 17.75
CA GLU A 197 9.13 -29.66 18.32
C GLU A 197 10.41 -29.30 17.56
N PRO A 198 11.17 -30.26 17.00
CA PRO A 198 12.34 -29.95 16.17
C PRO A 198 12.01 -29.35 14.80
N SER A 199 10.77 -29.48 14.33
CA SER A 199 10.36 -28.99 13.01
C SER A 199 10.49 -27.47 12.86
N ALA A 200 10.66 -27.02 11.61
CA ALA A 200 10.83 -25.60 11.31
C ALA A 200 9.62 -24.75 11.74
N PHE A 201 8.39 -25.26 11.59
CA PHE A 201 7.20 -24.52 11.97
C PHE A 201 7.04 -24.42 13.50
N ALA A 202 7.56 -25.36 14.28
CA ALA A 202 7.53 -25.27 15.73
C ALA A 202 8.51 -24.22 16.28
N SER A 203 9.73 -24.17 15.73
CA SER A 203 10.79 -23.25 16.16
C SER A 203 10.71 -21.85 15.52
N GLY A 204 10.08 -21.72 14.34
CA GLY A 204 10.06 -20.50 13.52
C GLY A 204 9.33 -19.28 14.10
N GLY A 205 8.83 -19.35 15.33
CA GLY A 205 8.01 -18.29 15.92
C GLY A 205 8.78 -17.03 16.23
N LYS A 206 9.99 -17.20 16.75
CA LYS A 206 10.90 -16.08 16.98
C LYS A 206 11.20 -15.33 15.68
N THR A 207 11.30 -16.06 14.56
CA THR A 207 11.53 -15.51 13.22
C THR A 207 10.33 -14.67 12.75
N VAL A 208 9.12 -15.24 12.79
CA VAL A 208 7.89 -14.55 12.35
C VAL A 208 7.59 -13.35 13.25
N ASP A 209 7.69 -13.50 14.57
CA ASP A 209 7.50 -12.41 15.53
C ASP A 209 8.54 -11.30 15.34
N GLY A 210 9.78 -11.66 14.98
CA GLY A 210 10.83 -10.71 14.62
C GLY A 210 10.46 -9.87 13.39
N MET A 211 10.00 -10.52 12.31
CA MET A 211 9.54 -9.82 11.10
C MET A 211 8.33 -8.91 11.40
N MET A 212 7.40 -9.35 12.24
CA MET A 212 6.26 -8.54 12.66
C MET A 212 6.70 -7.27 13.41
N ARG A 213 7.61 -7.40 14.38
CA ARG A 213 8.16 -6.26 15.13
C ARG A 213 8.90 -5.28 14.22
N GLU A 214 9.67 -5.78 13.26
CA GLU A 214 10.36 -4.94 12.29
C GLU A 214 9.36 -4.14 11.43
N MET A 215 8.28 -4.78 10.96
CA MET A 215 7.22 -4.09 10.22
C MET A 215 6.49 -3.04 11.06
N GLU A 216 6.20 -3.34 12.34
CA GLU A 216 5.59 -2.39 13.28
C GLU A 216 6.46 -1.14 13.48
N GLU A 217 7.77 -1.34 13.65
CA GLU A 217 8.72 -0.25 13.82
C GLU A 217 8.85 0.60 12.55
N LEU A 218 8.98 -0.03 11.38
CA LEU A 218 9.01 0.68 10.10
C LEU A 218 7.72 1.47 9.86
N PHE A 219 6.57 0.88 10.17
CA PHE A 219 5.29 1.55 9.98
C PHE A 219 5.12 2.75 10.93
N ALA A 220 5.47 2.59 12.21
CA ALA A 220 5.43 3.66 13.18
C ALA A 220 6.36 4.82 12.78
N ALA A 221 7.61 4.51 12.42
CA ALA A 221 8.61 5.50 12.05
C ALA A 221 8.23 6.29 10.78
N ARG A 222 7.52 5.66 9.82
CA ARG A 222 7.26 6.27 8.50
C ARG A 222 5.86 6.87 8.36
N PHE A 223 4.84 6.28 8.99
CA PHE A 223 3.45 6.68 8.77
C PHE A 223 2.80 7.34 9.98
N GLU A 224 3.21 7.01 11.20
CA GLU A 224 2.56 7.47 12.44
C GLU A 224 3.49 8.32 13.33
N ARG A 225 4.52 8.96 12.73
CA ARG A 225 5.46 9.88 13.41
C ARG A 225 6.18 9.28 14.63
N GLY A 226 6.39 7.97 14.64
CA GLY A 226 7.03 7.23 15.74
C GLY A 226 6.06 6.73 16.82
N ASP A 227 4.76 7.01 16.72
CA ASP A 227 3.77 6.50 17.67
C ASP A 227 3.48 5.01 17.41
N LYS A 228 4.21 4.14 18.13
CA LYS A 228 4.11 2.68 18.01
C LYS A 228 2.70 2.17 18.36
N LYS A 229 1.99 2.81 19.30
CA LYS A 229 0.66 2.36 19.71
C LYS A 229 -0.37 2.58 18.61
N LYS A 230 -0.39 3.77 18.01
CA LYS A 230 -1.28 4.07 16.87
C LYS A 230 -0.95 3.24 15.63
N ALA A 231 0.34 2.99 15.40
CA ALA A 231 0.79 2.10 14.33
C ALA A 231 0.24 0.68 14.50
N LEU A 232 0.36 0.13 15.72
CA LEU A 232 -0.11 -1.20 16.05
C LEU A 232 -1.63 -1.32 15.91
N GLU A 233 -2.37 -0.33 16.39
CA GLU A 233 -3.81 -0.25 16.19
C GLU A 233 -4.16 -0.27 14.70
N ARG A 234 -3.51 0.58 13.90
CA ARG A 234 -3.71 0.62 12.43
C ARG A 234 -3.35 -0.69 11.72
N LEU A 235 -2.31 -1.39 12.17
CA LEU A 235 -1.85 -2.67 11.61
C LEU A 235 -2.83 -3.81 11.95
N ARG A 236 -3.23 -3.90 13.22
CA ARG A 236 -4.06 -4.99 13.78
C ARG A 236 -5.55 -4.83 13.54
N THR A 237 -6.07 -3.61 13.50
CA THR A 237 -7.52 -3.38 13.33
C THR A 237 -8.03 -3.87 11.97
N GLY A 238 -7.13 -4.22 11.04
CA GLY A 238 -7.51 -4.78 9.76
C GLY A 238 -8.35 -3.79 8.94
N SER A 239 -8.61 -4.14 7.69
CA SER A 239 -9.58 -3.41 6.90
C SER A 239 -10.91 -3.90 7.46
N ARG A 240 -11.51 -3.18 8.42
CA ARG A 240 -12.90 -3.41 8.83
C ARG A 240 -13.67 -3.62 7.52
N VAL A 241 -14.20 -4.82 7.31
CA VAL A 241 -15.14 -5.07 6.24
C VAL A 241 -16.21 -4.01 6.47
N LYS A 242 -16.31 -3.04 5.55
CA LYS A 242 -17.33 -2.01 5.64
C LYS A 242 -18.64 -2.76 5.43
N SER A 243 -19.27 -3.18 6.52
CA SER A 243 -20.54 -3.88 6.45
C SER A 243 -21.53 -2.94 5.81
N HIS A 244 -21.94 -3.25 4.57
CA HIS A 244 -22.94 -2.48 3.83
C HIS A 244 -24.36 -2.65 4.39
N HIS A 245 -24.53 -3.32 5.54
CA HIS A 245 -25.84 -3.64 6.14
C HIS A 245 -26.77 -2.42 6.21
N PHE A 246 -26.26 -1.24 6.54
CA PHE A 246 -27.08 -0.02 6.57
C PHE A 246 -27.52 0.45 5.17
N SER A 247 -26.64 0.33 4.17
CA SER A 247 -26.97 0.66 2.78
C SER A 247 -27.99 -0.32 2.19
N THR A 248 -27.79 -1.62 2.42
CA THR A 248 -28.71 -2.69 1.97
C THR A 248 -30.07 -2.61 2.66
N PHE A 249 -30.10 -2.24 3.94
CA PHE A 249 -31.34 -2.00 4.68
C PHE A 249 -32.12 -0.82 4.10
N ARG A 250 -31.46 0.31 3.82
CA ARG A 250 -32.12 1.49 3.23
C ARG A 250 -32.64 1.22 1.83
N SER A 251 -31.89 0.51 0.99
CA SER A 251 -32.38 0.12 -0.33
C SER A 251 -33.57 -0.84 -0.23
N GLY A 252 -33.53 -1.80 0.70
CA GLY A 252 -34.66 -2.71 0.96
C GLY A 252 -35.91 -1.98 1.45
N LEU A 253 -35.74 -1.02 2.37
CA LEU A 253 -36.83 -0.18 2.87
C LEU A 253 -37.44 0.70 1.76
N ALA A 254 -36.60 1.30 0.92
CA ALA A 254 -37.06 2.12 -0.21
C ALA A 254 -37.87 1.28 -1.22
N ILE A 255 -37.40 0.07 -1.53
CA ILE A 255 -38.11 -0.87 -2.41
C ILE A 255 -39.44 -1.30 -1.76
N GLY A 256 -39.42 -1.61 -0.47
CA GLY A 256 -40.62 -2.00 0.28
C GLY A 256 -41.71 -0.92 0.35
N LEU A 257 -41.33 0.36 0.33
CA LEU A 257 -42.27 1.48 0.25
C LEU A 257 -42.70 1.81 -1.19
N ALA A 258 -41.80 1.64 -2.16
CA ALA A 258 -42.07 1.99 -3.55
C ALA A 258 -43.05 1.02 -4.24
N ILE A 259 -42.95 -0.29 -3.96
CA ILE A 259 -43.79 -1.30 -4.63
C ILE A 259 -45.29 -1.10 -4.31
N PRO A 260 -45.73 -0.97 -3.04
CA PRO A 260 -47.15 -0.76 -2.72
C PRO A 260 -47.68 0.57 -3.25
N ALA A 261 -46.86 1.63 -3.26
CA ALA A 261 -47.23 2.93 -3.81
C ALA A 261 -47.44 2.85 -5.34
N LEU A 262 -46.57 2.13 -6.06
CA LEU A 262 -46.73 1.87 -7.49
C LEU A 262 -48.00 1.07 -7.79
N VAL A 263 -48.27 0.01 -7.04
CA VAL A 263 -49.48 -0.81 -7.23
C VAL A 263 -50.74 0.02 -6.97
N SER A 264 -50.75 0.80 -5.89
CA SER A 264 -51.87 1.71 -5.56
C SER A 264 -52.07 2.77 -6.65
N GLY A 265 -50.99 3.34 -7.18
CA GLY A 265 -51.03 4.33 -8.25
C GLY A 265 -51.60 3.76 -9.56
N LEU A 266 -51.17 2.57 -9.97
CA LEU A 266 -51.70 1.88 -11.15
C LEU A 266 -53.18 1.53 -10.99
N TYR A 267 -53.57 1.05 -9.81
CA TYR A 267 -54.97 0.74 -9.51
C TYR A 267 -55.86 2.00 -9.60
N LEU A 268 -55.41 3.12 -9.01
CA LEU A 268 -56.15 4.38 -9.07
C LEU A 268 -56.23 4.93 -10.51
N SER A 269 -55.17 4.75 -11.30
CA SER A 269 -55.12 5.17 -12.71
C SER A 269 -56.09 4.38 -13.60
N GLU A 270 -56.18 3.06 -13.43
CA GLU A 270 -57.15 2.25 -14.15
C GLU A 270 -58.58 2.54 -13.71
N TYR A 271 -58.80 2.74 -12.41
CA TYR A 271 -60.12 3.10 -11.87
C TYR A 271 -60.60 4.45 -12.41
N ALA A 272 -59.74 5.48 -12.41
CA ALA A 272 -60.05 6.79 -12.98
C ALA A 272 -60.33 6.73 -14.48
N SER A 273 -59.60 5.88 -15.22
CA SER A 273 -59.80 5.70 -16.66
C SER A 273 -61.13 5.00 -16.99
N ARG A 274 -61.61 4.11 -16.11
CA ARG A 274 -62.91 3.44 -16.25
C ARG A 274 -64.11 4.29 -15.82
N LEU A 275 -63.89 5.34 -15.02
CA LEU A 275 -64.96 6.23 -14.54
C LEU A 275 -65.27 7.41 -15.48
N HIS A 276 -64.42 7.64 -16.48
CA HIS A 276 -64.56 8.68 -17.51
C HIS A 276 -65.09 8.16 -18.86
N VAL A 277 -65.63 6.94 -18.89
CA VAL A 277 -66.38 6.33 -20.01
C VAL A 277 -67.82 6.16 -19.58
#